data_AF-A0A7C1TZJ3-F1
#
_entry.id   AF-A0A7C1TZJ3-F1
#
_cell.length_a   1.000
_cell.length_b   1.000
_cell.length_c   1.000
_cell.angle_alpha   90.00
_cell.angle_beta   90.00
_cell.angle_gamma   90.00
#
_symmetry.space_group_name_H-M   'P 1'
#
loop_
_entity.id
_entity.type
_entity.pdbx_description
1 polymer ?
#
loop_
_entity_poly.entity_id
_entity_poly.type
_entity_poly.pdbx_seq_one_letter_code
_entity_poly.pdbx_strand_id
1 'polypeptide(L)' 'MSEFFAMGGHGFYIWVSYAVTALLMMIEVIAVIRGKRTVEKRLTRLARTLSRPE' A
#
# COMPACT_ATOMS: atom_id res chain seq x y z
N MET A 1 28.62 13.20 8.34
CA MET A 1 27.49 12.38 7.83
C MET A 1 27.87 10.92 7.56
N SER A 2 29.10 10.62 7.17
CA SER A 2 29.64 9.25 7.04
C SER A 2 29.92 8.56 8.39
N GLU A 3 30.09 9.30 9.47
CA GLU A 3 30.38 8.77 10.82
C GLU A 3 29.19 8.03 11.47
N PHE A 4 27.95 8.28 11.03
CA PHE A 4 26.76 7.54 11.46
C PHE A 4 26.67 6.13 10.86
N PHE A 5 27.31 5.90 9.71
CA PHE A 5 27.45 4.57 9.11
C PHE A 5 28.72 3.85 9.58
N ALA A 6 29.72 4.59 10.08
CA ALA A 6 31.01 4.06 10.50
C ALA A 6 31.09 3.62 11.98
N MET A 7 30.12 4.01 12.83
CA MET A 7 29.97 3.45 14.19
C MET A 7 29.33 2.05 14.15
N GLY A 8 30.12 1.03 13.78
CA GLY A 8 29.83 -0.37 14.16
C GLY A 8 28.51 -0.99 13.67
N GLY A 9 27.96 -0.59 12.51
CA GLY A 9 26.88 -1.34 11.84
C GLY A 9 25.49 -1.29 12.48
N HIS A 10 25.29 -0.60 13.61
CA HIS A 10 24.01 -0.58 14.33
C HIS A 10 22.92 0.33 13.71
N GLY A 11 23.31 1.34 12.94
CA GLY A 11 22.35 2.24 12.28
C GLY A 11 21.45 1.53 11.27
N PHE A 12 21.97 0.46 10.63
CA PHE A 12 21.22 -0.35 9.68
C PHE A 12 20.07 -1.11 10.36
N TYR A 13 20.25 -1.57 11.60
CA TYR A 13 19.24 -2.35 12.33
C TYR A 13 17.99 -1.53 12.64
N ILE A 14 18.18 -0.29 13.12
CA ILE A 14 17.10 0.63 13.45
C ILE A 14 16.34 1.01 12.17
N TRP A 15 17.08 1.36 11.12
CA TRP A 15 16.52 1.71 9.82
C TRP A 15 15.74 0.56 9.17
N VAL A 16 16.19 -0.69 9.34
CA VAL A 16 15.45 -1.86 8.84
C VAL A 16 14.10 -1.99 9.54
N SER A 17 14.00 -1.83 10.86
CA SER A 17 12.70 -1.88 11.56
C SER A 17 11.75 -0.78 11.07
N TYR A 18 12.24 0.46 10.93
CA TYR A 18 11.43 1.56 10.39
C TYR A 18 11.04 1.32 8.92
N ALA A 19 11.96 0.80 8.10
CA ALA A 19 11.69 0.48 6.70
C ALA A 19 10.66 -0.64 6.55
N VAL A 20 10.72 -1.68 7.40
CA VAL A 20 9.74 -2.77 7.42
C VAL A 20 8.36 -2.25 7.82
N THR A 21 8.27 -1.42 8.87
CA THR A 21 7.00 -0.81 9.26
C THR A 21 6.45 0.11 8.17
N ALA A 22 7.29 0.95 7.55
CA ALA A 22 6.89 1.81 6.44
C ALA A 22 6.44 1.00 5.21
N LEU A 23 7.12 -0.12 4.93
CA LEU A 23 6.77 -1.03 3.84
C LEU A 23 5.41 -1.68 4.07
N LEU A 24 5.13 -2.17 5.28
CA LEU A 24 3.83 -2.73 5.64
C LEU A 24 2.72 -1.68 5.50
N MET A 25 2.94 -0.45 6.00
CA MET A 25 1.99 0.65 5.80
C MET A 25 1.74 0.94 4.31
N MET A 26 2.79 0.98 3.48
CA MET A 26 2.61 1.19 2.04
C MET A 26 1.84 0.07 1.37
N ILE A 27 2.10 -1.19 1.73
CA ILE A 27 1.39 -2.35 1.17
C ILE A 27 -0.11 -2.26 1.48
N GLU A 28 -0.47 -1.96 2.73
CA GLU A 28 -1.87 -1.78 3.14
C GLU A 28 -2.55 -0.65 2.35
N VAL A 29 -1.89 0.51 2.23
CA VAL A 29 -2.43 1.65 1.46
C VAL A 29 -2.64 1.27 -0.02
N ILE A 30 -1.67 0.58 -0.63
CA ILE A 30 -1.77 0.12 -2.01
C ILE A 30 -2.90 -0.92 -2.16
N ALA A 31 -3.04 -1.84 -1.22
CA ALA A 31 -4.10 -2.84 -1.21
C ALA A 31 -5.49 -2.20 -1.12
N VAL A 32 -5.66 -1.21 -0.23
CA VAL A 32 -6.90 -0.42 -0.10
C VAL A 32 -7.23 0.31 -1.41
N ILE A 33 -6.25 1.00 -2.01
CA ILE A 33 -6.44 1.72 -3.28
C ILE A 33 -6.84 0.75 -4.41
N ARG A 34 -6.22 -0.43 -4.47
CA ARG A 34 -6.56 -1.48 -5.46
C ARG A 34 -7.94 -2.10 -5.20
N GLY A 35 -8.32 -2.26 -3.94
CA GLY A 35 -9.64 -2.72 -3.52
C GLY A 35 -10.75 -1.79 -4.00
N LYS A 36 -10.58 -0.46 -3.84
CA LYS A 36 -11.55 0.54 -4.31
C LYS A 36 -11.83 0.43 -5.81
N ARG A 37 -10.78 0.29 -6.62
CA ARG A 37 -10.92 0.09 -8.08
C ARG A 37 -11.65 -1.20 -8.46
N THR A 38 -11.57 -2.24 -7.62
CA THR A 38 -12.25 -3.51 -7.84
C THR A 38 -13.74 -3.41 -7.50
N VAL A 39 -14.09 -2.69 -6.44
CA VAL A 39 -15.49 -2.45 -6.04
C VAL A 39 -16.20 -1.53 -7.05
N GLU A 40 -15.54 -0.46 -7.50
CA GLU A 40 -16.08 0.43 -8.54
C GLU A 40 -16.43 -0.33 -9.82
N LYS A 41 -15.53 -1.19 -10.32
CA LYS A 41 -15.79 -2.00 -11.51
C LYS A 41 -16.97 -2.95 -11.36
N ARG A 42 -17.24 -3.44 -10.15
CA ARG A 42 -18.41 -4.31 -9.86
C ARG A 42 -19.70 -3.48 -9.84
N LEU A 43 -19.67 -2.29 -9.23
CA LEU A 43 -20.80 -1.37 -9.21
C LEU A 43 -21.17 -0.88 -10.61
N THR A 44 -20.19 -0.52 -11.46
CA THR A 44 -20.47 -0.12 -12.85
C THR A 44 -21.10 -1.26 -13.67
N ARG A 45 -20.71 -2.52 -13.43
CA ARG A 45 -21.31 -3.68 -14.09
C ARG A 45 -22.77 -3.89 -13.64
N LEU A 46 -23.02 -3.82 -12.34
CA LEU A 46 -24.37 -3.98 -11.78
C LEU A 46 -25.31 -2.85 -12.21
N ALA A 47 -24.82 -1.60 -12.21
CA ALA A 47 -25.59 -0.45 -12.69
C ALA A 47 -26.02 -0.61 -14.15
N ARG A 48 -25.16 -1.19 -15.01
CA ARG A 48 -25.47 -1.45 -16.42
C ARG A 48 -26.48 -2.58 -16.62
N THR A 49 -26.53 -3.55 -15.72
CA THR A 49 -27.55 -4.62 -15.74
C THR A 49 -28.91 -4.12 -15.26
N LEU A 50 -28.94 -3.26 -14.23
CA LEU A 50 -30.16 -2.66 -13.70
C LEU A 50 -30.71 -1.52 -14.56
N SER A 51 -29.87 -0.85 -15.36
CA SER A 51 -30.27 0.23 -16.27
C SER A 51 -30.80 -0.29 -17.62
N ARG A 52 -31.15 -1.57 -17.73
CA ARG A 52 -31.87 -2.10 -18.89
C ARG A 52 -33.37 -2.07 -18.54
N PRO A 53 -34.09 -0.98 -18.85
CA PRO A 53 -35.54 -0.99 -18.77
C PRO A 53 -36.05 -1.93 -19.86
N GLU A 54 -36.94 -2.83 -19.47
CA GLU A 54 -37.74 -3.69 -20.34
C GLU A 54 -38.79 -2.83 -21.07
#